data_AF-A0A817CU58-F1
#
_entry.id   AF-A0A817CU58-F1
#
_cell.length_a   1.000
_cell.length_b   1.000
_cell.length_c   1.000
_cell.angle_alpha   90.00
_cell.angle_beta   90.00
_cell.angle_gamma   90.00
#
_symmetry.space_group_name_H-M   'P 1'
#
loop_
_entity.id
_entity.type
_entity.pdbx_description
1 polymer ?
#
loop_
_entity_poly.entity_id
_entity_poly.type
_entity_poly.pdbx_seq_one_letter_code
_entity_poly.pdbx_strand_id
1 'polypeptide(L)'
;MIGKIEQSGTVRDSSFSILGTISTDGSVRNSTGTLIGKVEENETVHNSSFATIGRVDDDGTIHNYTFIPIGRLPRDPKVWAAPVFLLFKFDMS
;
A
#
# COMPACT_ATOMS: atom_id res chain seq x y z
N MET A 1 -5.33 14.41 -5.46
CA MET A 1 -5.86 14.58 -4.09
C MET A 1 -5.57 13.29 -3.33
N ILE A 2 -4.90 13.42 -2.18
CA ILE A 2 -4.28 12.30 -1.47
C ILE A 2 -5.39 11.50 -0.81
N GLY A 3 -5.40 10.19 -1.04
CA GLY A 3 -6.35 9.28 -0.41
C GLY A 3 -6.33 9.41 1.11
N LYS A 4 -7.49 9.43 1.76
CA LYS A 4 -7.59 9.50 3.21
C LYS A 4 -7.54 8.09 3.77
N ILE A 5 -6.67 7.89 4.75
CA ILE A 5 -6.59 6.62 5.47
C ILE A 5 -7.21 6.79 6.84
N GLU A 6 -8.11 5.87 7.17
CA GLU A 6 -8.74 5.81 8.47
C GLU A 6 -7.84 5.05 9.45
N GLN A 7 -8.02 5.32 10.75
CA GLN A 7 -7.29 4.60 11.81
C GLN A 7 -7.54 3.08 11.80
N SER A 8 -8.61 2.65 11.13
CA SER A 8 -8.97 1.26 10.86
C SER A 8 -8.13 0.59 9.76
N GLY A 9 -7.23 1.32 9.09
CA GLY A 9 -6.46 0.82 7.95
C GLY A 9 -7.20 0.89 6.61
N THR A 10 -8.42 1.44 6.58
CA THR A 10 -9.17 1.69 5.34
C THR A 10 -8.52 2.79 4.51
N VAL A 11 -8.23 2.49 3.25
CA VAL A 11 -7.69 3.43 2.27
C VAL A 11 -8.81 3.88 1.35
N ARG A 12 -8.99 5.19 1.23
CA ARG A 12 -9.94 5.79 0.29
C ARG A 12 -9.22 6.60 -0.76
N ASP A 13 -9.78 6.70 -1.96
CA ASP A 13 -9.30 7.63 -2.99
C ASP A 13 -9.77 9.07 -2.73
N SER A 14 -9.44 10.00 -3.65
CA SER A 14 -9.87 11.39 -3.58
C SER A 14 -11.39 11.60 -3.70
N SER A 15 -12.09 10.60 -4.21
CA SER A 15 -13.55 10.59 -4.37
C SER A 15 -14.23 9.92 -3.17
N PHE A 16 -13.49 9.62 -2.09
CA PHE A 16 -13.94 8.91 -0.89
C PHE A 16 -14.33 7.44 -1.12
N SER A 17 -14.05 6.89 -2.30
CA SER A 17 -14.26 5.48 -2.60
C SER A 17 -13.21 4.63 -1.88
N ILE A 18 -13.63 3.51 -1.30
CA ILE A 18 -12.71 2.59 -0.63
C ILE A 18 -11.89 1.86 -1.70
N LEU A 19 -10.55 1.99 -1.64
CA LEU A 19 -9.61 1.21 -2.44
C LEU A 19 -9.39 -0.18 -1.81
N GLY A 20 -9.36 -0.21 -0.48
CA GLY A 20 -9.22 -1.43 0.30
C GLY A 20 -8.82 -1.15 1.73
N THR A 21 -8.33 -2.18 2.41
CA THR A 21 -7.89 -2.11 3.81
C THR A 21 -6.51 -2.73 3.96
N ILE A 22 -5.74 -2.23 4.92
CA ILE A 22 -4.55 -2.94 5.42
C ILE A 22 -4.72 -3.21 6.90
N SER A 23 -4.64 -4.48 7.25
CA SER A 23 -4.73 -4.98 8.61
C SER A 23 -3.43 -4.77 9.37
N THR A 24 -3.49 -4.80 10.70
CA THR A 24 -2.31 -4.65 11.58
C THR A 24 -1.27 -5.75 11.41
N ASP A 25 -1.64 -6.90 10.85
CA ASP A 25 -0.75 -8.01 10.49
C ASP A 25 -0.09 -7.84 9.11
N GLY A 26 -0.30 -6.68 8.47
CA GLY A 26 0.21 -6.36 7.13
C GLY A 26 -0.65 -6.89 5.98
N SER A 27 -1.74 -7.64 6.24
CA SER A 27 -2.60 -8.17 5.18
C SER A 27 -3.29 -7.04 4.40
N VAL A 28 -3.12 -7.01 3.08
CA VAL A 28 -3.72 -6.02 2.18
C VAL A 28 -4.91 -6.63 1.47
N ARG A 29 -6.10 -6.05 1.65
CA ARG A 29 -7.34 -6.49 1.01
C ARG A 29 -7.89 -5.40 0.11
N ASN A 30 -8.45 -5.77 -1.03
CA ASN A 30 -9.15 -4.83 -1.91
C ASN A 30 -10.51 -4.41 -1.30
N SER A 31 -11.23 -3.52 -2.00
CA SER A 31 -12.57 -3.05 -1.60
C SER A 31 -13.63 -4.14 -1.45
N THR A 32 -13.44 -5.32 -2.08
CA THR A 32 -14.33 -6.48 -1.95
C THR A 32 -13.93 -7.41 -0.80
N GLY A 33 -12.85 -7.10 -0.07
CA GLY A 33 -12.33 -7.90 1.05
C GLY A 33 -11.41 -9.06 0.63
N THR A 34 -11.09 -9.19 -0.65
CA THR A 34 -10.17 -10.20 -1.18
C THR A 34 -8.74 -9.83 -0.82
N LEU A 35 -7.98 -10.78 -0.27
CA LEU A 35 -6.55 -10.60 -0.01
C LEU A 35 -5.81 -10.48 -1.35
N ILE A 36 -5.16 -9.34 -1.56
CA ILE A 36 -4.39 -9.05 -2.79
C ILE A 36 -2.89 -9.01 -2.54
N GLY A 37 -2.47 -8.98 -1.27
CA GLY A 37 -1.07 -9.06 -0.90
C GLY A 37 -0.82 -8.81 0.58
N LYS A 38 0.44 -8.58 0.92
CA LYS A 38 0.89 -8.41 2.30
C LYS A 38 2.08 -7.46 2.38
N VAL A 39 2.11 -6.66 3.44
CA VAL A 39 3.25 -5.85 3.86
C VAL A 39 3.97 -6.60 4.99
N GLU A 40 5.26 -6.84 4.83
CA GLU A 40 6.10 -7.44 5.88
C GLU A 40 6.65 -6.37 6.82
N GLU A 41 7.13 -6.79 8.00
CA GLU A 41 7.68 -5.88 9.02
C GLU A 41 8.89 -5.05 8.53
N ASN A 42 9.57 -5.53 7.48
CA ASN A 42 10.67 -4.82 6.83
C ASN A 42 10.21 -3.87 5.71
N GLU A 43 8.91 -3.55 5.68
CA GLU A 43 8.26 -2.66 4.70
C GLU A 43 8.29 -3.18 3.25
N THR A 44 8.59 -4.48 3.05
CA THR A 44 8.49 -5.13 1.74
C THR A 44 7.04 -5.49 1.45
N VAL A 45 6.60 -5.25 0.22
CA VAL A 45 5.24 -5.55 -0.23
C VAL A 45 5.25 -6.72 -1.20
N HIS A 46 4.44 -7.74 -0.90
CA HIS A 46 4.21 -8.90 -1.75
C HIS A 46 2.78 -8.91 -2.28
N ASN A 47 2.60 -9.44 -3.50
CA ASN A 47 1.26 -9.73 -4.03
C ASN A 47 0.73 -11.09 -3.54
N SER A 48 -0.51 -11.43 -3.94
CA SER A 48 -1.18 -12.68 -3.58
C SER A 48 -0.44 -13.94 -4.08
N SER A 49 0.47 -13.79 -5.04
CA SER A 49 1.34 -14.85 -5.56
C SER A 49 2.69 -14.92 -4.84
N PHE A 50 2.87 -14.18 -3.74
CA PHE A 50 4.11 -14.06 -2.98
C PHE A 50 5.28 -13.41 -3.74
N ALA A 51 5.03 -12.79 -4.89
CA ALA A 51 6.05 -12.02 -5.60
C ALA A 51 6.23 -10.66 -4.93
N THR A 52 7.47 -10.22 -4.74
CA THR A 52 7.79 -8.87 -4.27
C THR A 52 7.45 -7.86 -5.36
N ILE A 53 6.63 -6.87 -5.03
CA ILE A 53 6.21 -5.81 -5.97
C ILE A 53 6.84 -4.45 -5.64
N GLY A 54 7.37 -4.30 -4.42
CA GLY A 54 8.09 -3.10 -4.01
C GLY A 54 8.34 -3.03 -2.51
N ARG A 55 8.73 -1.83 -2.07
CA ARG A 55 8.93 -1.51 -0.65
C ARG A 55 8.68 -0.04 -0.37
N VAL A 56 8.36 0.27 0.88
CA VAL A 56 8.22 1.65 1.37
C VAL A 56 9.37 1.93 2.33
N ASP A 57 10.11 3.01 2.12
CA ASP A 57 11.16 3.43 3.04
C ASP A 57 10.59 4.24 4.21
N ASP A 58 11.36 4.30 5.30
CA ASP A 58 11.03 5.08 6.49
C ASP A 58 10.77 6.56 6.19
N ASP A 59 11.38 7.12 5.14
CA ASP A 59 11.18 8.51 4.74
C ASP A 59 9.93 8.71 3.85
N GLY A 60 9.15 7.64 3.65
CA GLY A 60 7.95 7.57 2.84
C GLY A 60 8.19 7.41 1.33
N THR A 61 9.43 7.16 0.90
CA THR A 61 9.75 6.88 -0.50
C THR A 61 9.28 5.48 -0.89
N ILE A 62 8.63 5.37 -2.05
CA ILE A 62 8.06 4.13 -2.57
C ILE A 62 8.98 3.65 -3.68
N HIS A 63 9.47 2.42 -3.54
CA HIS A 63 10.28 1.75 -4.53
C HIS A 63 9.50 0.60 -5.16
N ASN A 64 9.62 0.44 -6.47
CA ASN A 64 9.14 -0.77 -7.14
C ASN A 64 10.07 -1.98 -6.84
N TYR A 65 9.75 -3.15 -7.41
CA TYR A 65 10.56 -4.36 -7.25
C TYR A 65 12.01 -4.25 -7.77
N THR A 66 12.33 -3.26 -8.61
CA THR A 66 13.70 -2.99 -9.10
C THR A 66 14.42 -1.90 -8.30
N PHE A 67 13.89 -1.49 -7.14
CA PHE A 67 14.44 -0.42 -6.30
C PHE A 67 14.50 0.95 -6.98
N ILE A 68 13.66 1.17 -7.99
CA ILE A 68 13.49 2.50 -8.58
C ILE A 68 12.42 3.25 -7.78
N PRO A 69 12.70 4.47 -7.31
CA PRO A 69 11.71 5.28 -6.63
C PRO A 69 10.62 5.71 -7.61
N ILE A 70 9.37 5.35 -7.32
CA ILE A 70 8.20 5.65 -8.15
C ILE A 70 7.24 6.65 -7.51
N GLY A 71 7.49 7.02 -6.25
CA GLY A 71 6.69 8.00 -5.54
C GLY A 71 7.24 8.27 -4.15
N ARG A 72 6.69 9.30 -3.49
CA ARG A 72 7.01 9.63 -2.11
C ARG A 72 5.77 10.20 -1.43
N LEU A 73 5.48 9.75 -0.22
CA LEU A 73 4.41 10.31 0.61
C LEU A 73 4.98 10.80 1.94
N PRO A 74 4.48 11.91 2.50
CA PRO A 74 4.91 12.37 3.81
C PRO A 74 4.68 11.28 4.86
N ARG A 75 5.70 11.02 5.70
CA ARG A 75 5.62 10.05 6.79
C ARG A 75 4.68 10.58 7.88
N ASP A 76 3.40 10.31 7.72
CA ASP A 76 2.43 10.33 8.80
C ASP A 76 2.12 8.86 9.11
N PRO A 77 2.18 8.38 10.36
CA PRO A 77 1.86 7.00 10.72
C PRO A 77 0.45 6.56 10.28
N LYS A 78 -0.42 7.51 9.91
CA LYS A 78 -1.71 7.20 9.27
C LYS A 78 -1.61 6.91 7.77
N VAL A 79 -0.48 7.16 7.11
CA VAL A 79 -0.35 7.26 5.65
C VAL A 79 0.31 6.03 4.99
N TRP A 80 0.81 5.06 5.76
CA TRP A 80 1.46 3.84 5.24
C TRP A 80 0.64 3.03 4.21
N ALA A 81 -0.68 3.18 4.23
CA ALA A 81 -1.54 2.37 3.38
C ALA A 81 -1.68 2.88 1.92
N ALA A 82 -1.65 4.20 1.69
CA ALA A 82 -1.69 4.76 0.34
C ALA A 82 -0.50 4.36 -0.56
N PRO A 83 0.78 4.39 -0.08
CA PRO A 83 1.92 3.96 -0.87
C PRO A 83 1.86 2.47 -1.23
N VAL A 84 1.36 1.64 -0.31
CA VAL A 84 1.17 0.20 -0.54
C VAL A 84 0.15 -0.04 -1.67
N PHE A 85 -1.00 0.62 -1.64
CA PHE A 85 -2.00 0.47 -2.72
C PHE A 85 -1.52 0.99 -4.08
N LEU A 86 -0.58 1.94 -4.11
CA LEU A 86 0.05 2.37 -5.35
C LEU A 86 0.83 1.22 -6.00
N LEU A 87 1.57 0.43 -5.22
CA LEU A 87 2.33 -0.73 -5.72
C LEU A 87 1.40 -1.78 -6.36
N PHE A 88 0.26 -2.08 -5.72
CA PHE A 88 -0.73 -3.00 -6.29
C PHE A 88 -1.35 -2.48 -7.59
N LYS A 89 -1.52 -1.16 -7.72
CA LYS A 89 -2.04 -0.56 -8.95
C LYS A 89 -1.05 -0.68 -10.13
N PHE A 90 0.26 -0.64 -9.85
CA PHE A 90 1.31 -0.83 -10.86
C PHE A 90 1.60 -2.30 -11.18
N ASP A 91 1.36 -3.23 -10.24
CA ASP A 91 1.51 -4.68 -10.49
C ASP A 91 0.40 -5.24 -11.39
N MET A 92 -0.82 -4.69 -11.31
CA MET A 92 -1.99 -5.15 -12.06
C MET A 92 -2.17 -4.49 -13.44
N SER A 93 -1.22 -3.65 -13.89
CA SER A 93 -1.26 -2.92 -15.17
C SER A 93 -0.25 -3.46 -16.18
#